data_AF-A0A7C4QZU9-F1
#
_entry.id   AF-A0A7C4QZU9-F1
#
_cell.length_a   1.000
_cell.length_b   1.000
_cell.length_c   1.000
_cell.angle_alpha   90.00
_cell.angle_beta   90.00
_cell.angle_gamma   90.00
#
_symmetry.space_group_name_H-M   'P 1'
#
loop_
_entity.id
_entity.type
_entity.pdbx_description
1 polymer ?
#
loop_
_entity_poly.entity_id
_entity_poly.type
_entity_poly.pdbx_seq_one_letter_code
_entity_poly.pdbx_strand_id
1 'polypeptide(L)'
;MPRKRALDSGKLIKMIEDEIPQAEIMKKMGFKTSMQLKTAYMNALIAEGRVPAIKGGRGAGKADKTKEVTVGKRGSIILPKELVASLGIGAKDRFLVRKTKAGISLKKI
;
A
#
# COMPACT_ATOMS: atom_id res chain seq x y z
N MET A 1 -1.63 15.97 -5.14
CA MET A 1 -1.94 14.79 -6.00
C MET A 1 -3.28 15.03 -6.68
N PRO A 2 -3.44 14.72 -7.98
CA PRO A 2 -4.72 14.90 -8.67
C PRO A 2 -5.81 14.03 -8.02
N ARG A 3 -6.95 14.64 -7.69
CA ARG A 3 -8.09 13.97 -7.07
C ARG A 3 -8.56 12.84 -8.00
N LYS A 4 -8.59 11.60 -7.50
CA LYS A 4 -9.19 10.47 -8.22
C LYS A 4 -10.63 10.85 -8.53
N ARG A 5 -10.99 10.94 -9.82
CA ARG A 5 -12.40 11.12 -10.22
C ARG A 5 -13.16 9.88 -9.75
N ALA A 6 -14.24 10.09 -9.00
CA ALA A 6 -15.18 9.04 -8.68
C ALA A 6 -15.88 8.63 -9.99
N LEU A 7 -15.47 7.50 -10.56
CA LEU A 7 -16.14 6.92 -11.72
C LEU A 7 -17.30 6.07 -11.20
N ASP A 8 -18.51 6.32 -11.72
CA ASP A 8 -19.69 5.50 -11.44
C ASP A 8 -19.56 4.14 -12.14
N SER A 9 -18.98 3.17 -11.43
CA SER A 9 -18.69 1.81 -11.94
C SER A 9 -19.92 1.11 -12.51
N GLY A 10 -21.08 1.22 -11.85
CA GLY A 10 -22.32 0.58 -12.31
C GLY A 10 -22.89 1.19 -13.59
N LYS A 11 -22.73 2.51 -13.82
CA LYS A 11 -23.14 3.14 -15.09
C LYS A 11 -22.27 2.67 -16.25
N LEU A 12 -20.97 2.48 -16.00
CA LEU A 12 -20.04 2.00 -17.02
C LEU A 12 -20.38 0.58 -17.47
N ILE A 13 -20.70 -0.32 -16.53
CA ILE A 13 -21.05 -1.70 -16.84
C ILE A 13 -22.33 -1.76 -17.68
N LYS A 14 -23.39 -1.02 -17.27
CA LYS A 14 -24.65 -0.95 -18.04
C LYS A 14 -24.44 -0.44 -19.46
N MET A 15 -23.69 0.65 -19.65
CA MET A 15 -23.41 1.18 -21.00
C MET A 15 -22.68 0.18 -21.91
N ILE A 16 -21.86 -0.71 -21.33
CA ILE A 16 -21.14 -1.75 -22.07
C ILE A 16 -22.06 -2.94 -22.36
N GLU A 17 -22.93 -3.32 -21.42
CA GLU A 17 -23.98 -4.32 -21.61
C GLU A 17 -25.00 -3.89 -22.68
N ASP A 18 -25.31 -2.59 -22.74
CA ASP A 18 -26.21 -1.97 -23.73
C ASP A 18 -25.56 -1.80 -25.13
N GLU A 19 -24.39 -2.41 -25.36
CA GLU A 19 -23.61 -2.37 -26.62
C GLU A 19 -23.33 -0.95 -27.16
N ILE A 20 -23.27 0.05 -26.27
CA ILE A 20 -23.01 1.44 -26.69
C ILE A 20 -21.61 1.53 -27.33
N PRO A 21 -21.47 2.20 -28.49
CA PRO A 21 -20.19 2.33 -29.15
C PRO A 21 -19.11 2.93 -28.24
N GLN A 22 -17.91 2.36 -28.31
CA GLN A 22 -16.76 2.76 -27.49
C GLN A 22 -16.52 4.29 -27.47
N ALA A 23 -16.65 4.94 -28.64
CA ALA A 23 -16.45 6.38 -28.79
C ALA A 23 -17.44 7.21 -27.98
N GLU A 24 -18.68 6.74 -27.82
CA GLU A 24 -19.71 7.42 -27.04
C GLU A 24 -19.49 7.24 -25.54
N ILE A 25 -19.12 6.03 -25.10
CA ILE A 25 -18.79 5.76 -23.69
C ILE A 25 -17.59 6.63 -23.28
N MET A 26 -16.58 6.75 -24.14
CA MET A 26 -15.43 7.60 -23.89
C MET A 26 -15.81 9.08 -23.74
N LYS A 27 -16.70 9.60 -24.60
CA LYS A 27 -17.22 10.97 -24.49
C LYS A 27 -18.03 11.18 -23.21
N LYS A 28 -19.00 10.29 -22.93
CA LYS A 28 -19.89 10.40 -21.76
C LYS A 28 -19.14 10.28 -20.43
N MET A 29 -18.15 9.40 -20.34
CA MET A 29 -17.38 9.14 -19.12
C MET A 29 -16.08 9.96 -19.04
N GLY A 30 -15.78 10.77 -20.07
CA GLY A 30 -14.61 11.65 -20.11
C GLY A 30 -13.27 10.92 -20.18
N PHE A 31 -13.24 9.72 -20.78
CA PHE A 31 -12.00 8.97 -21.02
C PHE A 31 -11.27 9.55 -22.22
N LYS A 32 -9.96 9.82 -22.05
CA LYS A 32 -9.12 10.35 -23.14
C LYS A 32 -8.58 9.23 -24.03
N THR A 33 -8.45 8.02 -23.50
CA THR A 33 -7.88 6.88 -24.24
C THR A 33 -8.70 5.61 -24.05
N SER A 34 -8.64 4.72 -25.04
CA SER A 34 -9.25 3.40 -25.00
C SER A 34 -8.73 2.55 -23.83
N MET A 35 -7.45 2.72 -23.47
CA MET A 35 -6.82 2.03 -22.35
C MET A 35 -7.45 2.41 -21.00
N GLN A 36 -7.80 3.68 -20.81
CA GLN A 36 -8.48 4.15 -19.60
C GLN A 36 -9.86 3.49 -19.47
N LEU A 37 -10.60 3.39 -20.56
CA LEU A 37 -11.91 2.74 -20.59
C LEU A 37 -11.80 1.25 -20.20
N LYS A 38 -10.89 0.50 -20.84
CA LYS A 38 -10.69 -0.93 -20.55
C LYS A 38 -10.28 -1.17 -19.09
N THR A 39 -9.40 -0.32 -18.56
CA THR A 39 -8.95 -0.40 -17.16
C THR A 39 -10.10 -0.08 -16.19
N ALA A 40 -10.89 0.95 -16.50
CA ALA A 40 -12.06 1.31 -15.69
C ALA A 40 -13.12 0.22 -15.70
N TYR A 41 -13.36 -0.42 -16.85
CA TYR A 41 -14.30 -1.54 -16.97
C TYR A 41 -13.83 -2.74 -16.16
N MET A 42 -12.56 -3.15 -16.30
CA MET A 42 -12.00 -4.25 -15.53
C MET A 42 -12.05 -3.97 -14.01
N ASN A 43 -11.74 -2.75 -13.58
CA ASN A 43 -11.85 -2.36 -12.17
C ASN A 43 -13.30 -2.35 -11.67
N ALA A 44 -14.27 -1.94 -12.51
CA ALA A 44 -15.68 -1.97 -12.19
C ALA A 44 -16.19 -3.41 -11.99
N LEU A 45 -15.80 -4.33 -12.87
CA LEU A 45 -16.14 -5.76 -12.76
C LEU A 45 -15.55 -6.41 -11.51
N ILE A 46 -14.33 -6.01 -11.11
CA ILE A 46 -13.71 -6.45 -9.86
C ILE A 46 -14.46 -5.90 -8.65
N ALA A 47 -14.86 -4.63 -8.68
CA ALA A 47 -15.60 -3.99 -7.59
C ALA A 47 -17.00 -4.58 -7.40
N GLU A 48 -17.68 -4.98 -8.48
CA GLU A 48 -18.95 -5.71 -8.43
C GLU A 48 -18.80 -7.21 -8.11
N GLY A 49 -17.56 -7.71 -7.99
CA GLY A 49 -17.29 -9.12 -7.69
C GLY A 49 -17.57 -10.09 -8.86
N ARG A 50 -17.83 -9.57 -10.07
CA ARG A 50 -18.06 -10.37 -11.27
C ARG A 50 -16.79 -11.04 -11.79
N VAL A 51 -15.63 -10.46 -11.51
CA VAL A 51 -14.32 -10.99 -11.90
C VAL A 51 -13.37 -10.94 -10.70
N PRO A 52 -12.62 -12.02 -10.41
CA PRO A 52 -11.63 -12.00 -9.34
C PRO A 52 -10.54 -10.97 -9.63
N ALA A 53 -10.13 -10.23 -8.60
CA ALA A 53 -9.01 -9.31 -8.71
C ALA A 53 -7.72 -10.07 -9.08
N ILE A 54 -7.06 -9.64 -10.15
CA ILE A 54 -5.72 -10.14 -10.47
C ILE A 54 -4.79 -9.70 -9.35
N LYS A 55 -4.23 -10.67 -8.62
CA LYS A 55 -3.19 -10.45 -7.62
C LYS A 55 -1.88 -10.04 -8.33
N GLY A 56 -1.80 -8.78 -8.72
CA GLY A 56 -0.54 -8.21 -9.20
C GLY A 56 0.44 -8.08 -8.04
N GLY A 57 1.70 -8.51 -8.23
CA GLY A 57 2.79 -8.32 -7.26
C GLY A 57 3.10 -6.86 -6.91
N ARG A 58 2.41 -5.91 -7.56
CA ARG A 58 2.36 -4.50 -7.21
C ARG A 58 1.26 -4.20 -6.19
N GLY A 59 1.13 -5.04 -5.17
CA GLY A 59 0.76 -4.49 -3.87
C GLY A 59 1.82 -3.43 -3.56
N ALA A 60 1.44 -2.26 -3.07
CA ALA A 60 2.39 -1.40 -2.40
C ALA A 60 3.12 -2.30 -1.41
N GLY A 61 4.34 -2.73 -1.74
CA GLY A 61 5.23 -3.34 -0.76
C GLY A 61 5.18 -2.32 0.35
N LYS A 62 4.63 -2.70 1.51
CA LYS A 62 4.78 -1.91 2.73
C LYS A 62 6.25 -1.56 2.70
N ALA A 63 6.56 -0.27 2.50
CA ALA A 63 7.94 0.20 2.44
C ALA A 63 8.64 -0.55 3.56
N ASP A 64 9.72 -1.27 3.22
CA ASP A 64 10.49 -2.05 4.18
C ASP A 64 10.54 -1.21 5.43
N LYS A 65 9.85 -1.65 6.49
CA LYS A 65 9.70 -0.81 7.69
C LYS A 65 11.14 -0.57 8.10
N THR A 66 11.64 0.65 7.84
CA THR A 66 13.00 0.99 8.18
C THR A 66 13.12 0.65 9.64
N LYS A 67 14.12 -0.16 10.00
CA LYS A 67 14.36 -0.63 11.37
C LYS A 67 14.88 0.52 12.24
N GLU A 68 14.31 1.70 12.04
CA GLU A 68 14.60 2.93 12.71
C GLU A 68 13.77 2.98 13.98
N VAL A 69 14.42 3.42 15.05
CA VAL A 69 13.80 3.63 16.35
C VAL A 69 14.14 5.03 16.80
N THR A 70 13.14 5.76 17.27
CA THR A 70 13.31 7.15 17.71
C THR A 70 13.50 7.20 19.22
N VAL A 71 14.35 8.11 19.67
CA VAL A 71 14.47 8.44 21.09
C VAL A 71 13.35 9.39 21.46
N GLY A 72 12.47 8.97 22.38
CA GLY A 72 11.38 9.82 22.87
C GLY A 72 11.90 10.96 23.76
N LYS A 73 11.01 11.91 24.11
CA LYS A 73 11.34 13.09 24.94
C LYS A 73 12.07 12.77 26.26
N ARG A 74 11.81 11.59 26.84
CA ARG A 74 12.40 11.14 28.11
C ARG A 74 13.63 10.25 27.92
N GLY A 75 14.20 10.19 26.72
CA GLY A 75 15.35 9.34 26.42
C GLY A 75 15.01 7.86 26.20
N SER A 76 13.73 7.48 26.25
CA SER A 76 13.29 6.09 26.03
C SER A 76 13.35 5.71 24.56
N ILE A 77 13.88 4.52 24.26
CA ILE A 77 13.79 3.88 22.95
C ILE A 77 12.76 2.77 23.03
N ILE A 78 11.75 2.82 22.16
CA ILE A 78 10.71 1.79 22.07
C ILE A 78 11.02 0.92 20.87
N LEU A 79 11.31 -0.36 21.11
CA LEU A 79 11.53 -1.34 20.05
C LEU A 79 10.18 -1.94 19.61
N PRO A 80 9.82 -1.89 18.32
CA PRO A 80 8.64 -2.57 17.80
C PRO A 80 8.69 -4.09 18.06
N LYS A 81 7.54 -4.71 18.31
CA LYS A 81 7.44 -6.16 18.59
C LYS A 81 8.07 -7.04 17.50
N GLU A 82 7.94 -6.62 16.24
CA GLU A 82 8.57 -7.29 15.09
C GLU A 82 10.10 -7.27 15.18
N LEU A 83 10.69 -6.14 15.61
CA LEU A 83 12.13 -6.00 15.76
C LEU A 83 12.63 -6.85 16.93
N VAL A 84 11.91 -6.84 18.06
CA VAL A 84 12.20 -7.68 19.24
C VAL A 84 12.24 -9.17 18.87
N ALA A 85 11.23 -9.64 18.12
CA ALA A 85 11.18 -11.02 17.65
C ALA A 85 12.35 -11.34 16.69
N SER A 86 12.64 -10.44 15.73
CA SER A 86 13.73 -10.63 14.76
C SER A 86 15.12 -10.65 15.38
N LEU A 87 15.30 -9.93 16.50
CA LEU A 87 16.57 -9.86 17.23
C LEU A 87 16.68 -10.90 18.34
N GLY A 88 15.64 -11.70 18.59
CA GLY A 88 15.62 -12.71 19.65
C GLY A 88 15.75 -12.11 21.07
N ILE A 89 15.25 -10.89 21.27
CA ILE A 89 15.33 -10.18 22.55
C ILE A 89 14.05 -10.46 23.36
N GLY A 90 14.21 -10.66 24.66
CA GLY A 90 13.10 -10.93 25.59
C GLY A 90 12.82 -9.77 26.55
N ALA A 91 11.66 -9.82 27.20
CA ALA A 91 11.41 -8.99 28.36
C ALA A 91 12.43 -9.33 29.47
N LYS A 92 13.01 -8.32 30.11
CA LYS A 92 14.08 -8.41 31.14
C LYS A 92 15.52 -8.60 30.63
N ASP A 93 15.73 -8.74 29.32
CA ASP A 93 17.09 -8.66 28.77
C ASP A 93 17.72 -7.30 29.09
N ARG A 94 18.96 -7.31 29.55
CA ARG A 94 19.74 -6.10 29.84
C ARG A 94 20.88 -5.98 28.83
N PHE A 95 21.16 -4.74 28.46
CA PHE A 95 22.20 -4.43 27.48
C PHE A 95 23.11 -3.35 28.02
N LEU A 96 24.41 -3.54 27.81
CA LEU A 96 25.41 -2.51 28.01
C LEU A 96 25.49 -1.63 26.76
N VAL A 97 25.35 -0.32 26.94
CA VAL A 97 25.41 0.65 25.85
C VAL A 97 26.86 1.06 25.63
N ARG A 98 27.35 0.97 24.39
CA ARG A 98 28.70 1.41 24.00
C ARG A 98 28.63 2.42 22.86
N LYS A 99 29.44 3.47 22.97
CA LYS A 99 29.74 4.35 21.84
C LYS A 99 30.89 3.74 21.03
N THR A 100 30.71 3.65 19.73
CA THR A 100 31.68 3.14 18.76
C THR A 100 31.91 4.19 17.68
N LYS A 101 32.94 4.01 16.84
CA LYS A 101 33.20 4.91 15.70
C LYS A 101 32.04 4.97 14.71
N ALA A 102 31.26 3.89 14.59
CA ALA A 102 30.11 3.78 13.69
C ALA A 102 28.77 4.20 14.33
N GLY A 103 28.73 4.52 15.63
CA GLY A 103 27.49 4.89 16.33
C GLY A 103 27.34 4.22 17.69
N ILE A 104 26.11 3.87 18.06
CA ILE A 104 25.77 3.25 19.35
C ILE A 104 25.56 1.75 19.14
N SER A 105 26.17 0.92 20.00
CA SER A 105 25.93 -0.52 20.02
C SER A 105 25.41 -0.98 21.38
N LEU A 106 24.54 -2.00 21.36
CA LEU A 106 23.98 -2.66 22.52
C LEU A 106 24.60 -4.06 22.62
N LYS A 107 25.25 -4.37 23.75
CA LYS A 107 25.78 -5.72 24.03
C LYS A 107 24.96 -6.35 25.16
N LYS A 108 24.37 -7.53 24.91
CA LYS A 108 23.61 -8.27 25.92
C LYS A 108 24.50 -8.62 27.12
N ILE A 109 23.94 -8.51 28.33
CA ILE A 109 24.55 -8.88 29.61
C ILE A 109 23.96 -10.20 30.07
#